data_AF-A0A5J9SJJ1-F1
#
_entry.id   AF-A0A5J9SJJ1-F1
#
_cell.length_a   1.000
_cell.length_b   1.000
_cell.length_c   1.000
_cell.angle_alpha   90.00
_cell.angle_beta   90.00
_cell.angle_gamma   90.00
#
_symmetry.space_group_name_H-M   'P 1'
#
loop_
_entity.id
_entity.type
_entity.pdbx_description
1 polymer ?
#
loop_
_entity_poly.entity_id
_entity_poly.type
_entity_poly.pdbx_seq_one_letter_code
_entity_poly.pdbx_strand_id
1 'polypeptide(L)'
;MDRLTSMDKEDGYNFRCELCDTAVVQSMTELLLRGLATASVDSTTGDIFKSASSVAVGVKAEMEGYLFLRTETLVRESVDGAEDHSDQLLKASTRPTEFLSDLIDDFMASKRNLLSHVSGFLSSESRLNKIKDFIQKMEMENIWVLDERKAAAETILENIDLKCSFHCPEKFADQDKLDEHRSQCKFRLVNCKNDGCLASFSAVHFEEHDSICPFKAQSLNEQSGALDVRSLTLIIKEQEAKIKKLERDIKTQETKVKKLENEFRSGKA
;
A
#
# COMPACT_ATOMS: atom_id res chain seq x y z
N MET A 1 -30.00 -43.06 0.81
CA MET A 1 -29.82 -42.07 -0.28
C MET A 1 -30.01 -40.69 0.34
N ASP A 2 -29.18 -40.30 1.31
CA ASP A 2 -27.78 -39.87 1.18
C ASP A 2 -27.65 -38.63 0.29
N ARG A 3 -27.53 -37.47 0.95
CA ARG A 3 -26.44 -36.49 0.75
C ARG A 3 -26.49 -35.40 1.84
N LEU A 4 -25.57 -35.57 2.82
CA LEU A 4 -24.83 -34.58 3.64
C LEU A 4 -25.52 -33.22 3.87
N THR A 5 -25.88 -32.72 5.05
CA THR A 5 -25.28 -32.83 6.41
C THR A 5 -23.76 -32.86 6.44
N SER A 6 -23.16 -31.68 6.24
CA SER A 6 -21.88 -31.32 6.87
C SER A 6 -21.96 -29.88 7.36
N MET A 7 -22.57 -29.69 8.53
CA MET A 7 -22.57 -28.41 9.28
C MET A 7 -21.76 -28.51 10.59
N ASP A 8 -20.91 -29.53 10.75
CA ASP A 8 -20.13 -29.73 11.97
C ASP A 8 -18.61 -29.65 11.70
N LYS A 9 -18.05 -28.44 11.54
CA LYS A 9 -16.60 -28.15 11.68
C LYS A 9 -16.26 -26.67 12.01
N GLU A 10 -17.18 -25.84 12.52
CA GLU A 10 -16.84 -24.45 12.89
C GLU A 10 -16.26 -24.29 14.31
N ASP A 11 -16.39 -25.27 15.21
CA ASP A 11 -15.95 -25.17 16.61
C ASP A 11 -14.41 -25.22 16.84
N GLY A 12 -13.62 -25.25 15.77
CA GLY A 12 -12.17 -25.41 15.85
C GLY A 12 -11.34 -24.20 15.45
N TYR A 13 -11.90 -23.22 14.72
CA TYR A 13 -11.13 -22.17 14.03
C TYR A 13 -11.31 -20.79 14.69
N ASN A 14 -10.68 -20.61 15.86
CA ASN A 14 -10.85 -19.40 16.68
C ASN A 14 -9.97 -18.21 16.26
N PHE A 15 -8.98 -18.42 15.38
CA PHE A 15 -8.01 -17.39 15.00
C PHE A 15 -8.25 -16.96 13.56
N ARG A 16 -8.50 -15.66 13.32
CA ARG A 16 -8.72 -15.09 11.98
C ARG A 16 -7.54 -14.24 11.53
N CYS A 17 -7.26 -14.23 10.24
CA CYS A 17 -6.29 -13.31 9.67
C CYS A 17 -6.93 -11.93 9.46
N GLU A 18 -6.46 -10.93 10.19
CA GLU A 18 -6.99 -9.55 10.18
C GLU A 18 -6.30 -8.67 9.11
N LEU A 19 -5.58 -9.29 8.16
CA LEU A 19 -4.85 -8.54 7.14
C LEU A 19 -5.80 -8.11 6.02
N CYS A 20 -5.87 -6.79 5.84
CA CYS A 20 -6.55 -6.12 4.75
C CYS A 20 -5.57 -5.48 3.77
N ASP A 21 -6.08 -5.13 2.59
CA ASP A 21 -5.39 -4.31 1.62
C ASP A 21 -5.04 -2.94 2.22
N THR A 22 -3.74 -2.68 2.35
CA THR A 22 -3.23 -1.48 3.02
C THR A 22 -3.60 -0.20 2.27
N ALA A 23 -3.65 -0.22 0.94
CA ALA A 23 -3.98 0.98 0.15
C ALA A 23 -5.46 1.34 0.28
N VAL A 24 -6.33 0.33 0.32
CA VAL A 24 -7.78 0.52 0.55
C VAL A 24 -8.03 1.03 1.97
N VAL A 25 -7.44 0.38 2.98
CA VAL A 25 -7.59 0.79 4.38
C VAL A 25 -7.07 2.21 4.60
N GLN A 26 -5.92 2.57 4.03
CA GLN A 26 -5.39 3.94 4.11
C GLN A 26 -6.35 4.95 3.47
N SER A 27 -6.87 4.65 2.28
CA SER A 27 -7.83 5.53 1.61
C SER A 27 -9.10 5.73 2.43
N MET A 28 -9.65 4.65 3.00
CA MET A 28 -10.81 4.72 3.89
C MET A 28 -10.52 5.51 5.18
N THR A 29 -9.34 5.29 5.76
CA THR A 29 -8.84 6.02 6.94
C THR A 29 -8.79 7.53 6.68
N GLU A 30 -8.30 7.96 5.51
CA GLU A 30 -8.28 9.36 5.11
C GLU A 30 -9.69 9.94 4.87
N LEU A 31 -10.59 9.16 4.28
CA LEU A 31 -12.00 9.55 4.10
C LEU A 31 -12.70 9.77 5.45
N LEU A 32 -12.51 8.88 6.42
CA LEU A 32 -13.06 9.02 7.77
C LEU A 32 -12.59 10.32 8.45
N LEU A 33 -11.28 10.62 8.37
CA LEU A 33 -10.75 11.87 8.92
C LEU A 33 -11.37 13.10 8.27
N ARG A 34 -11.44 13.12 6.94
CA ARG A 34 -12.03 14.23 6.18
C ARG A 34 -13.53 14.38 6.46
N GLY A 35 -14.26 13.28 6.55
CA GLY A 35 -15.68 13.24 6.90
C GLY A 35 -15.92 13.87 8.28
N LEU A 36 -15.19 13.42 9.30
CA LEU A 36 -15.29 13.96 10.65
C LEU A 36 -14.95 15.45 10.71
N ALA A 37 -13.85 15.86 10.06
CA ALA A 37 -13.45 17.26 10.02
C ALA A 37 -14.53 18.14 9.38
N THR A 38 -15.09 17.67 8.26
CA THR A 38 -16.16 18.36 7.53
C THR A 38 -17.42 18.47 8.40
N ALA A 39 -17.84 17.39 9.03
CA ALA A 39 -19.00 17.34 9.95
C ALA A 39 -18.83 18.30 11.13
N SER A 40 -17.64 18.32 11.72
CA SER A 40 -17.33 19.16 12.88
C SER A 40 -17.27 20.65 12.55
N VAL A 41 -16.72 21.01 11.38
CA VAL A 41 -16.69 22.40 10.90
C VAL A 41 -18.09 22.86 10.48
N ASP A 42 -18.83 22.04 9.75
CA ASP A 42 -20.18 22.39 9.30
C ASP A 42 -21.14 22.55 10.49
N SER A 43 -21.05 21.68 11.51
CA SER A 43 -21.91 21.74 12.70
C SER A 43 -21.65 22.93 13.63
N THR A 44 -20.51 23.60 13.49
CA THR A 44 -20.16 24.79 14.28
C THR A 44 -20.21 26.08 13.47
N THR A 45 -20.60 25.98 12.19
CA THR A 45 -20.72 27.16 11.33
C THR A 45 -21.85 28.06 11.83
N GLY A 46 -21.49 29.28 12.23
CA GLY A 46 -22.43 30.29 12.76
C GLY A 46 -22.64 30.24 14.28
N ASP A 47 -22.06 29.27 14.98
CA ASP A 47 -22.08 29.20 16.45
C ASP A 47 -20.74 29.74 17.01
N ILE A 48 -20.77 30.91 17.64
CA ILE A 48 -19.57 31.56 18.20
C ILE A 48 -19.11 30.93 19.52
N PHE A 49 -19.94 30.09 20.15
CA PHE A 49 -19.64 29.45 21.44
C PHE A 49 -19.07 28.05 21.27
N LYS A 50 -19.15 27.47 20.07
CA LYS A 50 -18.64 26.13 19.77
C LYS A 50 -17.53 26.17 18.73
N SER A 51 -16.54 25.31 18.92
CA SER A 51 -15.45 25.08 17.97
C SER A 51 -15.53 23.66 17.43
N ALA A 52 -14.97 23.42 16.23
CA ALA A 52 -14.90 22.07 15.65
C ALA A 52 -14.26 21.06 16.63
N SER A 53 -13.20 21.45 17.34
CA SER A 53 -12.58 20.63 18.40
C SER A 53 -13.57 20.24 19.51
N SER A 54 -14.44 21.17 19.93
CA SER A 54 -15.38 20.91 21.04
C SER A 54 -16.50 19.92 20.69
N VAL A 55 -16.82 19.75 19.40
CA VAL A 55 -17.89 18.85 18.94
C VAL A 55 -17.35 17.54 18.36
N ALA A 56 -16.06 17.50 17.97
CA ALA A 56 -15.50 16.40 17.19
C ALA A 56 -15.66 15.02 17.84
N VAL A 57 -15.52 14.90 19.16
CA VAL A 57 -15.69 13.60 19.84
C VAL A 57 -17.13 13.08 19.71
N GLY A 58 -18.13 13.95 19.86
CA GLY A 58 -19.53 13.57 19.69
C GLY A 58 -19.86 13.22 18.24
N VAL A 59 -19.39 14.06 17.31
CA VAL A 59 -19.60 13.83 15.87
C VAL A 59 -18.89 12.55 15.39
N LYS A 60 -17.71 12.23 15.94
CA LYS A 60 -17.01 10.95 15.68
C LYS A 60 -17.90 9.77 16.04
N ALA A 61 -18.40 9.73 17.28
CA ALA A 61 -19.21 8.62 17.77
C ALA A 61 -20.50 8.46 16.95
N GLU A 62 -21.15 9.57 16.58
CA GLU A 62 -22.33 9.56 15.72
C GLU A 62 -22.02 9.04 14.31
N MET A 63 -20.89 9.43 13.73
CA MET A 63 -20.48 8.99 12.40
C MET A 63 -20.10 7.51 12.40
N GLU A 64 -19.29 7.04 13.36
CA GLU A 64 -18.95 5.61 13.52
C GLU A 64 -20.21 4.77 13.69
N GLY A 65 -21.12 5.18 14.60
CA GLY A 65 -22.38 4.48 14.82
C GLY A 65 -23.26 4.42 13.56
N TYR A 66 -23.34 5.50 12.79
CA TYR A 66 -24.06 5.52 11.52
C TYR A 66 -23.43 4.57 10.49
N LEU A 67 -22.10 4.62 10.31
CA LEU A 67 -21.39 3.82 9.32
C LEU A 67 -21.46 2.32 9.63
N PHE A 68 -21.25 1.92 10.89
CA PHE A 68 -21.35 0.52 11.31
C PHE A 68 -22.78 0.01 11.15
N LEU A 69 -23.79 0.74 11.64
CA LEU A 69 -25.19 0.33 11.49
C LEU A 69 -25.59 0.17 10.03
N ARG A 70 -25.16 1.10 9.16
CA ARG A 70 -25.56 1.08 7.75
C ARG A 70 -24.89 -0.07 6.99
N THR A 71 -23.62 -0.35 7.27
CA THR A 71 -22.90 -1.48 6.65
C THR A 71 -23.43 -2.83 7.12
N GLU A 72 -23.67 -3.01 8.42
CA GLU A 72 -24.30 -4.22 8.96
C GLU A 72 -25.70 -4.46 8.39
N THR A 73 -26.50 -3.40 8.29
CA THR A 73 -27.86 -3.48 7.76
C THR A 73 -27.87 -3.87 6.29
N LEU A 74 -26.99 -3.27 5.48
CA LEU A 74 -26.84 -3.61 4.06
C LEU A 74 -26.54 -5.10 3.86
N VAL A 75 -25.62 -5.66 4.65
CA VAL A 75 -25.25 -7.08 4.57
C VAL A 75 -26.43 -7.95 4.96
N ARG A 76 -27.09 -7.67 6.09
CA ARG A 76 -28.25 -8.42 6.57
C ARG A 76 -29.40 -8.42 5.56
N GLU A 77 -29.77 -7.26 5.04
CA GLU A 77 -30.87 -7.11 4.07
C GLU A 77 -30.57 -7.88 2.76
N SER A 78 -29.29 -7.94 2.36
CA SER A 78 -28.87 -8.71 1.19
C SER A 78 -28.94 -10.23 1.38
N VAL A 79 -28.67 -10.73 2.59
CA VAL A 79 -28.74 -12.16 2.94
C VAL A 79 -30.19 -12.61 3.08
N ASP A 80 -31.02 -11.78 3.71
CA ASP A 80 -32.43 -12.08 3.96
C ASP A 80 -33.30 -11.95 2.69
N GLY A 81 -32.78 -11.34 1.63
CA GLY A 81 -33.50 -11.12 0.37
C GLY A 81 -34.69 -10.16 0.50
N ALA A 82 -34.68 -9.31 1.54
CA ALA A 82 -35.78 -8.41 1.87
C ALA A 82 -35.90 -7.24 0.90
N GLU A 83 -34.77 -6.74 0.39
CA GLU A 83 -34.69 -5.63 -0.55
C GLU A 83 -33.64 -5.90 -1.64
N ASP A 84 -33.85 -5.36 -2.85
CA ASP A 84 -32.85 -5.43 -3.92
C ASP A 84 -31.79 -4.34 -3.72
N HIS A 85 -30.75 -4.70 -2.96
CA HIS A 85 -29.55 -3.88 -2.77
C HIS A 85 -28.37 -4.35 -3.62
N SER A 86 -28.62 -5.11 -4.69
CA SER A 86 -27.58 -5.74 -5.50
C SER A 86 -26.52 -4.74 -6.01
N ASP A 87 -26.95 -3.57 -6.48
CA ASP A 87 -26.05 -2.51 -6.97
C ASP A 87 -25.19 -1.89 -5.85
N GLN A 88 -25.78 -1.62 -4.68
CA GLN A 88 -25.04 -1.06 -3.53
C GLN A 88 -24.04 -2.08 -2.99
N LEU A 89 -24.44 -3.35 -2.88
CA LEU A 89 -23.58 -4.44 -2.45
C LEU A 89 -22.42 -4.66 -3.42
N LEU A 90 -22.71 -4.60 -4.72
CA LEU A 90 -21.69 -4.70 -5.76
C LEU A 90 -20.70 -3.54 -5.64
N LYS A 91 -21.17 -2.30 -5.45
CA LYS A 91 -20.30 -1.14 -5.24
C LYS A 91 -19.47 -1.31 -3.97
N ALA A 92 -20.08 -1.72 -2.86
CA ALA A 92 -19.39 -1.90 -1.58
C ALA A 92 -18.27 -2.96 -1.68
N SER A 93 -18.53 -4.07 -2.40
CA SER A 93 -17.58 -5.16 -2.58
C SER A 93 -16.52 -4.91 -3.67
N THR A 94 -16.72 -3.98 -4.61
CA THR A 94 -15.77 -3.74 -5.72
C THR A 94 -15.06 -2.39 -5.63
N ARG A 95 -15.69 -1.41 -4.99
CA ARG A 95 -15.25 -0.01 -4.86
C ARG A 95 -15.51 0.47 -3.42
N PRO A 96 -14.92 -0.18 -2.39
CA PRO A 96 -15.22 0.09 -0.98
C PRO A 96 -14.94 1.53 -0.56
N THR A 97 -13.92 2.18 -1.12
CA THR A 97 -13.58 3.58 -0.85
C THR A 97 -14.65 4.55 -1.33
N GLU A 98 -15.19 4.33 -2.52
CA GLU A 98 -16.27 5.16 -3.06
C GLU A 98 -17.59 4.91 -2.34
N PHE A 99 -17.86 3.66 -1.99
CA PHE A 99 -19.02 3.33 -1.17
C PHE A 99 -18.96 4.03 0.19
N LEU A 100 -17.80 4.00 0.87
CA LEU A 100 -17.62 4.73 2.12
C LEU A 100 -17.78 6.24 1.95
N SER A 101 -17.27 6.81 0.85
CA SER A 101 -17.45 8.23 0.54
C SER A 101 -18.94 8.60 0.45
N ASP A 102 -19.74 7.83 -0.27
CA ASP A 102 -21.19 8.05 -0.38
C ASP A 102 -21.87 8.00 1.00
N LEU A 103 -21.51 7.02 1.84
CA LEU A 103 -22.08 6.91 3.18
C LEU A 103 -21.74 8.12 4.06
N ILE A 104 -20.51 8.63 3.97
CA ILE A 104 -20.09 9.84 4.67
C ILE A 104 -20.89 11.04 4.15
N ASP A 105 -21.11 11.16 2.84
CA ASP A 105 -21.90 12.23 2.26
C ASP A 105 -23.37 12.18 2.70
N ASP A 106 -23.97 10.98 2.79
CA ASP A 106 -25.32 10.78 3.33
C ASP A 106 -25.42 11.17 4.80
N PHE A 107 -24.43 10.77 5.62
CA PHE A 107 -24.34 11.20 7.01
C PHE A 107 -24.29 12.73 7.11
N MET A 108 -23.44 13.37 6.30
CA MET A 108 -23.31 14.82 6.24
C MET A 108 -24.61 15.51 5.84
N ALA A 109 -25.32 14.97 4.84
CA ALA A 109 -26.61 15.47 4.41
C ALA A 109 -27.66 15.38 5.52
N SER A 110 -27.68 14.28 6.29
CA SER A 110 -28.58 14.10 7.43
C SER A 110 -28.37 15.15 8.53
N LYS A 111 -27.14 15.61 8.73
CA LYS A 111 -26.80 16.66 9.71
C LYS A 111 -27.17 18.06 9.24
N ARG A 112 -27.07 18.35 7.93
CA ARG A 112 -27.43 19.65 7.35
C ARG A 112 -28.91 19.98 7.49
N ASN A 113 -29.79 18.99 7.38
CA ASN A 113 -31.23 19.20 7.52
C ASN A 113 -31.63 19.69 8.93
N LEU A 114 -30.87 19.29 9.97
CA LEU A 114 -31.05 19.75 11.35
C LEU A 114 -30.50 21.17 11.60
N LEU A 115 -29.63 21.67 10.71
CA LEU A 115 -28.90 22.93 10.86
C LEU A 115 -29.36 24.03 9.89
N SER A 116 -30.42 23.77 9.12
CA SER A 116 -30.95 24.60 8.02
C SER A 116 -31.47 26.01 8.41
N HIS A 117 -31.34 26.42 9.68
CA HIS A 117 -31.74 27.74 10.15
C HIS A 117 -30.63 28.81 10.10
N VAL A 118 -29.38 28.47 9.78
CA VAL A 118 -28.29 29.46 9.69
C VAL A 118 -27.82 29.57 8.24
N SER A 119 -28.63 30.24 7.43
CA SER A 119 -28.34 30.54 6.03
C SER A 119 -27.10 31.42 5.91
N GLY A 120 -26.02 30.83 5.41
CA GLY A 120 -25.02 31.47 4.55
C GLY A 120 -24.17 32.58 5.15
N PHE A 121 -22.92 32.28 5.52
CA PHE A 121 -21.87 33.30 5.52
C PHE A 121 -20.42 32.77 5.52
N LEU A 122 -20.10 31.70 4.79
CA LEU A 122 -18.70 31.40 4.47
C LEU A 122 -18.57 31.07 2.99
N SER A 123 -17.69 31.80 2.30
CA SER A 123 -17.22 31.41 0.96
C SER A 123 -16.73 29.96 1.01
N SER A 124 -17.01 29.18 -0.05
CA SER A 124 -16.57 27.79 -0.16
C SER A 124 -15.07 27.63 0.09
N GLU A 125 -14.27 28.61 -0.35
CA GLU A 125 -12.83 28.67 -0.11
C GLU A 125 -12.47 28.83 1.37
N SER A 126 -13.15 29.73 2.09
CA SER A 126 -12.94 29.92 3.53
C SER A 126 -13.32 28.67 4.32
N ARG A 127 -14.41 28.00 3.93
CA ARG A 127 -14.83 26.72 4.52
C ARG A 127 -13.78 25.63 4.28
N LEU A 128 -13.28 25.49 3.05
CA LEU A 128 -12.26 24.50 2.71
C LEU A 128 -10.97 24.71 3.50
N ASN A 129 -10.54 25.96 3.69
CA ASN A 129 -9.38 26.28 4.51
C ASN A 129 -9.59 25.87 5.98
N LYS A 130 -10.75 26.20 6.57
CA LYS A 130 -11.09 25.76 7.94
C LYS A 130 -11.06 24.23 8.10
N ILE A 131 -11.55 23.49 7.10
CA ILE A 131 -11.51 22.02 7.12
C ILE A 131 -10.06 21.53 7.07
N LYS A 132 -9.22 22.07 6.19
CA LYS A 132 -7.80 21.70 6.09
C LYS A 132 -7.04 22.00 7.38
N ASP A 133 -7.23 23.18 7.95
CA ASP A 133 -6.61 23.59 9.21
C ASP A 133 -7.05 22.66 10.35
N PHE A 134 -8.34 22.28 10.35
CA PHE A 134 -8.87 21.38 11.37
C PHE A 134 -8.36 19.95 11.22
N ILE A 135 -8.20 19.43 10.00
CA ILE A 135 -7.55 18.13 9.75
C ILE A 135 -6.14 18.10 10.34
N GLN A 136 -5.34 19.14 10.09
CA GLN A 136 -4.00 19.23 10.67
C GLN A 136 -4.04 19.26 12.19
N LYS A 137 -4.97 20.03 12.76
CA LYS A 137 -5.18 20.10 14.21
C LYS A 137 -5.56 18.74 14.80
N MET A 138 -6.46 17.98 14.15
CA MET A 138 -6.87 16.66 14.59
C MET A 138 -5.70 15.67 14.66
N GLU A 139 -4.80 15.71 13.68
CA GLU A 139 -3.58 14.89 13.67
C GLU A 139 -2.59 15.33 14.76
N MET A 140 -2.41 16.64 14.98
CA MET A 140 -1.52 17.16 16.04
C MET A 140 -2.04 16.87 17.45
N GLU A 141 -3.35 16.96 17.65
CA GLU A 141 -4.00 16.81 18.97
C GLU A 141 -4.53 15.38 19.20
N ASN A 142 -4.34 14.46 18.26
CA ASN A 142 -4.81 13.07 18.35
C ASN A 142 -6.33 12.96 18.62
N ILE A 143 -7.14 13.82 18.02
CA ILE A 143 -8.62 13.83 18.21
C ILE A 143 -9.24 12.50 17.75
N TRP A 144 -8.69 11.90 16.70
CA TRP A 144 -8.98 10.53 16.28
C TRP A 144 -7.67 9.89 15.85
N VAL A 145 -7.07 9.15 16.78
CA VAL A 145 -5.77 8.51 16.61
C VAL A 145 -5.78 7.59 15.39
N LEU A 146 -4.67 7.55 14.65
CA LEU A 146 -4.53 6.78 13.42
C LEU A 146 -4.95 5.31 13.58
N ASP A 147 -4.53 4.65 14.67
CA ASP A 147 -4.82 3.23 14.90
C ASP A 147 -6.31 2.96 15.14
N GLU A 148 -7.01 3.83 15.89
CA GLU A 148 -8.45 3.72 16.08
C GLU A 148 -9.21 3.93 14.77
N ARG A 149 -8.77 4.92 13.98
CA ARG A 149 -9.35 5.23 12.68
C ARG A 149 -9.14 4.10 11.68
N LYS A 150 -7.96 3.47 11.73
CA LYS A 150 -7.61 2.30 10.93
C LYS A 150 -8.49 1.11 11.31
N ALA A 151 -8.67 0.84 12.60
CA ALA A 151 -9.54 -0.24 13.08
C ALA A 151 -11.00 -0.04 12.63
N ALA A 152 -11.51 1.20 12.65
CA ALA A 152 -12.82 1.51 12.12
C ALA A 152 -12.92 1.24 10.60
N ALA A 153 -11.89 1.66 9.83
CA ALA A 153 -11.82 1.38 8.39
C ALA A 153 -11.75 -0.12 8.08
N GLU A 154 -10.94 -0.89 8.82
CA GLU A 154 -10.82 -2.35 8.70
C GLU A 154 -12.16 -3.03 9.02
N THR A 155 -12.83 -2.63 10.09
CA THR A 155 -14.16 -3.17 10.47
C THR A 155 -15.20 -2.91 9.37
N ILE A 156 -15.25 -1.68 8.84
CA ILE A 156 -16.16 -1.34 7.73
C ILE A 156 -15.84 -2.19 6.50
N LEU A 157 -14.55 -2.36 6.17
CA LEU A 157 -14.11 -3.12 5.01
C LEU A 157 -14.47 -4.61 5.13
N GLU A 158 -14.20 -5.22 6.29
CA GLU A 158 -14.58 -6.61 6.59
C GLU A 158 -16.09 -6.84 6.43
N ASN A 159 -16.92 -5.87 6.83
CA ASN A 159 -18.37 -5.97 6.67
C ASN A 159 -18.81 -5.95 5.20
N ILE A 160 -18.20 -5.11 4.37
CA ILE A 160 -18.70 -4.87 2.99
C ILE A 160 -18.02 -5.71 1.90
N ASP A 161 -16.83 -6.23 2.17
CA ASP A 161 -16.05 -7.02 1.21
C ASP A 161 -16.45 -8.50 1.23
N LEU A 162 -17.71 -8.80 0.91
CA LEU A 162 -18.27 -10.16 0.96
C LEU A 162 -17.52 -11.18 0.09
N LYS A 163 -16.82 -10.72 -0.96
CA LYS A 163 -16.02 -11.57 -1.84
C LYS A 163 -14.57 -11.73 -1.38
N CYS A 164 -14.17 -11.09 -0.28
CA CYS A 164 -12.82 -11.14 0.27
C CYS A 164 -11.76 -10.72 -0.77
N SER A 165 -12.09 -9.68 -1.54
CA SER A 165 -11.24 -9.08 -2.57
C SER A 165 -10.15 -8.20 -1.94
N PHE A 166 -10.44 -7.61 -0.79
CA PHE A 166 -9.64 -6.63 -0.07
C PHE A 166 -9.29 -7.04 1.36
N HIS A 167 -9.85 -8.14 1.90
CA HIS A 167 -9.44 -8.71 3.18
C HIS A 167 -9.25 -10.23 3.12
N CYS A 168 -8.49 -10.77 4.07
CA CYS A 168 -8.20 -12.20 4.14
C CYS A 168 -9.36 -13.01 4.74
N PRO A 169 -9.89 -14.04 4.03
CA PRO A 169 -10.97 -14.88 4.56
C PRO A 169 -10.49 -15.99 5.50
N GLU A 170 -9.18 -16.20 5.62
CA GLU A 170 -8.61 -17.40 6.22
C GLU A 170 -8.77 -17.44 7.75
N LYS A 171 -9.19 -18.60 8.25
CA LYS A 171 -9.34 -18.89 9.68
C LYS A 171 -8.52 -20.13 10.05
N PHE A 172 -7.98 -20.14 11.27
CA PHE A 172 -7.00 -21.11 11.76
C PHE A 172 -7.40 -21.64 13.15
N ALA A 173 -7.03 -22.90 13.40
CA ALA A 173 -7.36 -23.58 14.64
C ALA A 173 -6.45 -23.22 15.81
N ASP A 174 -5.24 -22.79 15.50
CA ASP A 174 -4.21 -22.43 16.44
C ASP A 174 -3.45 -21.19 15.94
N GLN A 175 -2.84 -20.47 16.89
CA GLN A 175 -2.13 -19.22 16.62
C GLN A 175 -0.87 -19.44 15.77
N ASP A 176 -0.17 -20.57 15.93
CA ASP A 176 1.05 -20.88 15.19
C ASP A 176 0.80 -20.97 13.68
N LYS A 177 -0.30 -21.63 13.27
CA LYS A 177 -0.73 -21.66 11.86
C LYS A 177 -1.12 -20.28 11.32
N LEU A 178 -1.77 -19.45 12.14
CA LEU A 178 -2.09 -18.08 11.75
C LEU A 178 -0.81 -17.27 11.50
N ASP A 179 0.21 -17.41 12.35
CA ASP A 179 1.46 -16.69 12.20
C ASP A 179 2.28 -17.18 10.99
N GLU A 180 2.28 -18.50 10.71
CA GLU A 180 2.82 -19.05 9.46
C GLU A 180 2.10 -18.42 8.25
N HIS A 181 0.77 -18.39 8.27
CA HIS A 181 -0.04 -17.79 7.20
C HIS A 181 0.26 -16.30 7.01
N ARG A 182 0.38 -15.50 8.08
CA ARG A 182 0.64 -14.05 7.98
C ARG A 182 1.87 -13.72 7.14
N SER A 183 2.91 -14.57 7.20
CA SER A 183 4.12 -14.43 6.39
C SER A 183 3.90 -14.68 4.88
N GLN A 184 2.82 -15.36 4.51
CA GLN A 184 2.47 -15.76 3.14
C GLN A 184 1.20 -15.08 2.62
N CYS A 185 0.43 -14.43 3.49
CA CYS A 185 -0.83 -13.77 3.16
C CYS A 185 -0.66 -12.78 2.01
N LYS A 186 -1.58 -12.79 1.05
CA LYS A 186 -1.57 -11.85 -0.10
C LYS A 186 -1.73 -10.39 0.33
N PHE A 187 -2.28 -10.13 1.51
CA PHE A 187 -2.46 -8.78 2.05
C PHE A 187 -1.31 -8.30 2.94
N ARG A 188 -0.33 -9.17 3.25
CA ARG A 188 0.83 -8.80 4.07
C ARG A 188 1.57 -7.61 3.44
N LEU A 189 2.10 -6.76 4.30
CA LEU A 189 2.93 -5.64 3.86
C LEU A 189 4.26 -6.17 3.30
N VAL A 190 4.63 -5.74 2.11
CA VAL A 190 5.94 -6.00 1.50
C VAL A 190 6.57 -4.69 1.05
N ASN A 191 7.89 -4.64 1.12
CA ASN A 191 8.66 -3.55 0.54
C ASN A 191 9.03 -3.90 -0.91
N CYS A 192 9.13 -2.88 -1.76
CA CYS A 192 9.66 -3.05 -3.10
C CYS A 192 11.07 -3.66 -3.05
N LYS A 193 11.36 -4.60 -3.96
CA LYS A 193 12.65 -5.28 -4.04
C LYS A 193 13.69 -4.52 -4.86
N ASN A 194 13.28 -3.48 -5.59
CA ASN A 194 14.17 -2.68 -6.41
C ASN A 194 14.91 -1.67 -5.53
N ASP A 195 16.24 -1.68 -5.61
CA ASP A 195 17.09 -0.83 -4.76
C ASP A 195 16.76 0.66 -4.95
N GLY A 196 16.75 1.41 -3.85
CA GLY A 196 16.34 2.82 -3.81
C GLY A 196 14.82 3.07 -3.78
N CYS A 197 13.96 2.07 -4.01
CA CYS A 197 12.52 2.24 -3.90
C CYS A 197 12.05 2.05 -2.44
N LEU A 198 11.45 3.09 -1.85
CA LEU A 198 10.90 3.07 -0.49
C LEU A 198 9.41 2.69 -0.42
N ALA A 199 8.84 2.18 -1.52
CA ALA A 199 7.42 1.83 -1.56
C ALA A 199 7.14 0.58 -0.71
N SER A 200 6.09 0.65 0.08
CA SER A 200 5.51 -0.47 0.82
C SER A 200 4.04 -0.62 0.46
N PHE A 201 3.59 -1.85 0.21
CA PHE A 201 2.22 -2.14 -0.23
C PHE A 201 1.85 -3.58 0.13
N SER A 202 0.56 -3.91 0.08
CA SER A 202 0.10 -5.29 0.22
C SER A 202 0.64 -6.17 -0.91
N ALA A 203 1.10 -7.39 -0.61
CA ALA A 203 1.74 -8.27 -1.57
C ALA A 203 0.93 -8.54 -2.86
N VAL A 204 -0.39 -8.45 -2.79
CA VAL A 204 -1.31 -8.56 -3.94
C VAL A 204 -1.01 -7.53 -5.03
N HIS A 205 -0.46 -6.36 -4.68
CA HIS A 205 -0.13 -5.28 -5.61
C HIS A 205 1.30 -5.33 -6.13
N PHE A 206 2.04 -6.39 -5.83
CA PHE A 206 3.45 -6.51 -6.21
C PHE A 206 3.67 -6.40 -7.72
N GLU A 207 2.87 -7.13 -8.51
CA GLU A 207 3.02 -7.14 -9.98
C GLU A 207 2.66 -5.77 -10.59
N GLU A 208 1.60 -5.13 -10.09
CA GLU A 208 1.21 -3.79 -10.51
C GLU A 208 2.33 -2.79 -10.24
N HIS A 209 2.82 -2.72 -9.00
CA HIS A 209 3.92 -1.83 -8.65
C HIS A 209 5.19 -2.13 -9.46
N ASP A 210 5.57 -3.40 -9.60
CA ASP A 210 6.78 -3.80 -10.32
C ASP A 210 6.73 -3.45 -11.81
N SER A 211 5.54 -3.33 -12.41
CA SER A 211 5.37 -2.89 -13.80
C SER A 211 5.65 -1.39 -14.00
N ILE A 212 5.43 -0.57 -12.97
CA ILE A 212 5.56 0.90 -13.01
C ILE A 212 6.72 1.43 -12.16
N CYS A 213 7.46 0.56 -11.48
CA CYS A 213 8.51 0.95 -10.54
C CYS A 213 9.66 1.68 -11.26
N PRO A 214 9.93 2.97 -10.96
CA PRO A 214 10.97 3.73 -11.64
C PRO A 214 12.39 3.20 -11.34
N PHE A 215 12.56 2.51 -10.21
CA PHE A 215 13.85 1.94 -9.78
C PHE A 215 14.15 0.58 -10.44
N LYS A 216 13.18 -0.06 -11.08
CA LYS A 216 13.39 -1.34 -11.78
C LYS A 216 14.36 -1.20 -12.96
N ALA A 217 14.21 -0.13 -13.75
CA ALA A 217 15.09 0.15 -14.88
C ALA A 217 16.53 0.51 -14.43
N GLN A 218 16.68 1.14 -13.26
CA GLN A 218 17.98 1.50 -12.69
C GLN A 218 18.75 0.24 -12.26
N SER A 219 18.10 -0.67 -11.53
CA SER A 219 18.68 -1.96 -11.14
C SER A 219 19.15 -2.79 -12.34
N LEU A 220 18.38 -2.82 -13.43
CA LEU A 220 18.78 -3.52 -14.66
C LEU A 220 19.99 -2.87 -15.35
N ASN A 221 20.04 -1.53 -15.41
CA ASN A 221 21.15 -0.80 -16.01
C ASN A 221 22.46 -0.97 -15.21
N GLU A 222 22.38 -0.97 -13.88
CA GLU A 222 23.51 -1.22 -12.99
C GLU A 222 24.04 -2.66 -13.15
N GLN A 223 23.15 -3.65 -13.22
CA GLN A 223 23.53 -5.04 -13.48
C GLN A 223 24.18 -5.21 -14.86
N SER A 224 23.64 -4.55 -15.89
CA SER A 224 24.22 -4.55 -17.24
C SER A 224 25.61 -3.92 -17.27
N GLY A 225 25.78 -2.77 -16.60
CA GLY A 225 27.08 -2.11 -16.48
C GLY A 225 28.12 -2.95 -15.73
N ALA A 226 27.72 -3.65 -14.66
CA ALA A 226 28.61 -4.54 -13.92
C ALA A 226 29.08 -5.75 -14.76
N LEU A 227 28.21 -6.30 -15.61
CA LEU A 227 28.56 -7.36 -16.54
C LEU A 227 29.55 -6.88 -17.61
N ASP A 228 29.34 -5.68 -18.15
CA ASP A 228 30.25 -5.09 -19.15
C ASP A 228 31.64 -4.84 -18.57
N VAL A 229 31.74 -4.23 -17.39
CA VAL A 229 33.02 -4.02 -16.70
C VAL A 229 33.77 -5.33 -16.45
N ARG A 230 33.07 -6.39 -16.03
CA ARG A 230 33.69 -7.70 -15.80
C ARG A 230 34.17 -8.34 -17.10
N SER A 231 33.41 -8.22 -18.18
CA SER A 231 33.79 -8.68 -19.52
C SER A 231 35.03 -7.95 -20.03
N LEU A 232 35.03 -6.61 -19.96
CA LEU A 232 36.18 -5.78 -20.32
C LEU A 232 37.42 -6.13 -19.50
N THR A 233 37.26 -6.39 -18.20
CA THR A 233 38.36 -6.81 -17.32
C THR A 233 39.00 -8.13 -17.77
N LEU A 234 38.20 -9.10 -18.23
CA LEU A 234 38.72 -10.37 -18.75
C LEU A 234 39.49 -10.17 -20.06
N ILE A 235 38.97 -9.33 -20.96
CA ILE A 235 39.63 -8.99 -22.23
C ILE A 235 40.97 -8.29 -21.97
N ILE A 236 41.01 -7.34 -21.03
CA ILE A 236 42.25 -6.64 -20.66
C ILE A 236 43.30 -7.63 -20.15
N LYS A 237 42.93 -8.55 -19.24
CA LYS A 237 43.85 -9.58 -18.74
C LYS A 237 44.40 -10.49 -19.84
N GLU A 238 43.58 -10.83 -20.83
CA GLU A 238 44.03 -11.62 -21.97
C GLU A 238 45.03 -10.86 -22.84
N GLN A 239 44.78 -9.57 -23.09
CA GLN A 239 45.70 -8.72 -23.85
C GLN A 239 47.03 -8.49 -23.11
N GLU A 240 46.99 -8.28 -21.80
CA GLU A 240 48.20 -8.18 -20.97
C GLU A 240 49.06 -9.45 -21.05
N ALA A 241 48.43 -10.64 -21.07
CA ALA A 241 49.15 -11.91 -21.22
C ALA A 241 49.81 -12.03 -22.60
N LYS A 242 49.14 -11.58 -23.67
CA LYS A 242 49.69 -11.53 -25.03
C LYS A 242 50.88 -10.57 -25.12
N ILE A 243 50.78 -9.38 -24.52
CA ILE A 243 51.87 -8.40 -24.47
C ILE A 243 53.08 -8.97 -23.73
N LYS A 244 52.90 -9.54 -22.54
CA LYS A 244 53.99 -10.19 -21.77
C LYS A 244 54.65 -11.35 -22.52
N LYS A 245 53.93 -12.01 -23.42
CA LYS A 245 54.51 -13.04 -24.30
C LYS A 245 55.37 -12.39 -25.38
N LEU A 246 54.84 -11.39 -26.08
CA LEU A 246 55.57 -10.64 -27.11
C LEU A 246 56.85 -9.99 -26.56
N GLU A 247 56.82 -9.41 -25.37
CA GLU A 247 58.00 -8.82 -24.72
C GLU A 247 59.13 -9.85 -24.49
N ARG A 248 58.77 -11.08 -24.08
CA ARG A 248 59.74 -12.17 -23.92
C ARG A 248 60.31 -12.62 -25.25
N ASP A 249 59.48 -12.69 -26.28
CA ASP A 249 59.88 -13.07 -27.63
C ASP A 249 60.84 -12.03 -28.24
N ILE A 250 60.54 -10.73 -28.09
CA ILE A 250 61.41 -9.62 -28.52
C ILE A 250 62.77 -9.70 -27.81
N LYS A 251 62.80 -9.86 -26.48
CA LYS A 251 64.04 -9.98 -25.71
C LYS A 251 64.90 -11.18 -26.15
N THR A 252 64.25 -12.26 -26.55
CA THR A 252 64.89 -13.45 -27.13
C THR A 252 65.46 -13.16 -28.53
N GLN A 253 64.79 -12.36 -29.35
CA GLN A 253 65.30 -11.96 -30.65
C GLN A 253 66.48 -10.99 -30.53
N GLU A 254 66.40 -9.99 -29.64
CA GLU A 254 67.51 -9.06 -29.39
C GLU A 254 68.80 -9.77 -28.97
N THR A 255 68.70 -10.79 -28.11
CA THR A 255 69.86 -11.58 -27.69
C THR A 255 70.46 -12.40 -28.84
N LYS A 256 69.62 -12.94 -29.74
CA LYS A 256 70.09 -13.62 -30.96
C LYS A 256 70.79 -12.66 -31.91
N VAL A 257 70.24 -11.47 -32.13
CA VAL A 257 70.85 -10.44 -33.00
C VAL A 257 72.20 -10.01 -32.44
N LYS A 258 72.30 -9.70 -31.14
CA LYS A 258 73.58 -9.35 -30.49
C LYS A 258 74.63 -10.45 -30.64
N LYS A 259 74.23 -11.72 -30.57
CA LYS A 259 75.14 -12.85 -30.79
C LYS A 259 75.66 -12.89 -32.23
N LEU A 260 74.77 -12.75 -33.21
CA LEU A 260 75.14 -12.70 -34.63
C LEU A 260 76.04 -11.50 -34.96
N GLU A 261 75.76 -10.33 -34.39
CA GLU A 261 76.59 -9.13 -34.55
C GLU A 261 78.00 -9.33 -33.98
N ASN A 262 78.13 -9.99 -32.82
CA ASN A 262 79.43 -10.30 -32.22
C ASN A 262 80.21 -11.34 -33.05
N GLU A 263 79.53 -12.35 -33.58
CA GLU A 263 80.13 -13.35 -34.49
C GLU A 263 80.67 -12.65 -35.75
N PHE A 264 79.88 -11.77 -36.37
CA PHE A 264 80.26 -10.99 -37.55
C PHE A 264 81.45 -10.06 -37.28
N ARG A 265 81.47 -9.40 -36.12
CA ARG A 265 82.55 -8.47 -35.72
C ARG A 265 83.86 -9.19 -35.37
N SER A 266 83.82 -10.48 -35.05
CA SER A 266 84.99 -11.30 -34.68
C SER A 266 85.75 -11.92 -35.86
N GLY A 267 85.29 -11.73 -37.10
CA GLY A 267 86.02 -12.16 -38.30
C GLY A 267 86.16 -13.67 -38.48
N LYS A 268 85.18 -14.46 -38.01
CA LYS A 268 85.05 -15.88 -38.36
C LYS A 268 83.91 -16.03 -39.38
N ALA A 269 84.26 -15.91 -40.66
CA ALA A 269 83.50 -16.52 -41.75
C ALA A 269 84.18 -17.84 -42.13
#